data_AF-A0AAD9E353-F1
#
_entry.id   AF-A0AAD9E353-F1
#
_cell.length_a   1.000
_cell.length_b   1.000
_cell.length_c   1.000
_cell.angle_alpha   90.00
_cell.angle_beta   90.00
_cell.angle_gamma   90.00
#
_symmetry.space_group_name_H-M   'P 1'
#
loop_
_entity.id
_entity.type
_entity.pdbx_description
1 polymer ?
#
loop_
_entity_poly.entity_id
_entity_poly.type
_entity_poly.pdbx_seq_one_letter_code
_entity_poly.pdbx_strand_id
1 'polypeptide(L)'
;MDCTLPAFMRRGRAWKEAPPNDSSDSEDEWTPRLDRRCPDCEECRSFFIEKCEVHGPPHIIPDTPVPVGVTDRARQTLPSGLEIQKSSIHDAGLGVFNKGQTVPVGAHFGPYQGELIDKEEAMNSGYSWVIFKSKHCDEYIDAKRETHSNWMRYVNCARNDEEQNLVAFQYRGGILYRCYRPIKAGQELLVWYGDEYAKDLGITFDYIWNKKCSAKGYFQTLY
;
A
#
# COMPACT_ATOMS: atom_id res chain seq x y z
N MET A 1 0.38 25.74 30.03
CA MET A 1 0.01 25.48 28.62
C MET A 1 1.09 24.56 28.08
N ASP A 2 1.30 23.39 28.64
CA ASP A 2 0.44 22.20 28.66
C ASP A 2 0.12 21.69 27.24
N CYS A 3 0.88 20.67 26.83
CA CYS A 3 0.48 19.58 25.93
C CYS A 3 1.37 18.39 26.29
N THR A 4 0.82 17.53 27.13
CA THR A 4 1.37 16.25 27.55
C THR A 4 1.41 15.25 26.39
N LEU A 5 2.54 14.54 26.24
CA LEU A 5 2.71 13.44 25.28
C LEU A 5 1.96 12.18 25.77
N PRO A 6 1.34 11.37 24.89
CA PRO A 6 0.68 10.12 25.27
C PRO A 6 1.65 9.07 25.84
N ALA A 7 1.19 8.37 26.87
CA ALA A 7 1.97 7.53 27.80
C ALA A 7 2.55 6.20 27.25
N PHE A 8 2.51 5.92 25.94
CA PHE A 8 3.08 4.67 25.40
C PHE A 8 4.55 4.81 24.94
N MET A 9 5.07 6.03 24.84
CA MET A 9 6.46 6.30 24.41
C MET A 9 7.51 6.14 25.53
N ARG A 10 7.19 5.39 26.60
CA ARG A 10 8.13 5.10 27.69
C ARG A 10 8.15 3.61 27.99
N ARG A 11 9.08 2.89 27.38
CA ARG A 11 9.93 1.85 27.99
C ARG A 11 10.75 1.15 26.90
N GLY A 12 11.97 1.62 26.69
CA GLY A 12 13.06 0.73 26.35
C GLY A 12 13.45 -0.08 27.58
N ARG A 13 13.68 -1.39 27.40
CA ARG A 13 14.52 -2.23 28.27
C ARG A 13 15.24 -3.21 27.33
N ALA A 14 16.51 -2.98 27.03
CA ALA A 14 17.68 -3.35 27.84
C ALA A 14 17.81 -4.87 28.02
N TRP A 15 18.78 -5.42 27.28
CA TRP A 15 19.30 -6.78 27.34
C TRP A 15 19.63 -7.21 28.78
N LYS A 16 19.21 -8.41 29.16
CA LYS A 16 19.82 -9.19 30.25
C LYS A 16 19.85 -10.67 29.86
N GLU A 17 20.98 -11.29 30.18
CA GLU A 17 21.43 -12.63 29.85
C GLU A 17 20.50 -13.75 30.35
N ALA A 18 20.47 -14.87 29.63
CA ALA A 18 19.69 -16.07 29.93
C ALA A 18 20.39 -16.99 30.94
N PRO A 19 19.62 -17.71 31.77
CA PRO A 19 19.98 -19.09 32.12
C PRO A 19 18.74 -20.03 32.16
N PRO A 20 18.92 -21.34 32.41
CA PRO A 20 18.92 -22.40 31.41
C PRO A 20 17.57 -23.13 31.26
N ASN A 21 17.50 -23.86 30.15
CA ASN A 21 16.51 -24.84 29.72
C ASN A 21 15.79 -25.58 30.86
N ASP A 22 14.47 -25.41 30.96
CA ASP A 22 13.60 -26.41 31.60
C ASP A 22 12.31 -26.57 30.79
N SER A 23 12.11 -27.80 30.35
CA SER A 23 11.01 -28.26 29.51
C SER A 23 9.77 -28.45 30.37
N SER A 24 8.71 -27.68 30.12
CA SER A 24 7.35 -28.10 30.44
C SER A 24 6.37 -27.48 29.44
N ASP A 25 5.85 -28.35 28.58
CA ASP A 25 4.73 -28.07 27.69
C ASP A 25 3.54 -27.58 28.50
N SER A 26 3.11 -26.34 28.22
CA SER A 26 1.78 -25.84 28.57
C SER A 26 1.16 -25.27 27.30
N GLU A 27 0.32 -26.09 26.69
CA GLU A 27 -0.58 -25.72 25.60
C GLU A 27 -1.69 -24.81 26.16
N ASP A 28 -1.46 -23.50 26.27
CA ASP A 28 -2.52 -22.54 26.59
C ASP A 28 -2.18 -21.13 26.06
N GLU A 29 -2.62 -20.83 24.83
CA GLU A 29 -3.25 -19.56 24.42
C GLU A 29 -3.39 -19.55 22.89
N TRP A 30 -4.46 -20.16 22.39
CA TRP A 30 -4.97 -19.85 21.06
C TRP A 30 -5.64 -18.47 21.12
N THR A 31 -4.84 -17.42 21.29
CA THR A 31 -5.25 -16.10 20.81
C THR A 31 -5.10 -16.16 19.29
N PRO A 32 -6.19 -16.07 18.50
CA PRO A 32 -6.04 -15.84 17.08
C PRO A 32 -5.32 -14.49 17.00
N ARG A 33 -4.04 -14.50 16.62
CA ARG A 33 -3.40 -13.29 16.13
C ARG A 33 -4.28 -12.86 14.96
N LEU A 34 -5.21 -11.94 15.21
CA LEU A 34 -6.08 -11.34 14.20
C LEU A 34 -5.20 -11.12 12.97
N ASP A 35 -5.63 -11.69 11.85
CA ASP A 35 -4.87 -11.65 10.62
C ASP A 35 -4.37 -10.22 10.42
N ARG A 36 -3.05 -9.99 10.54
CA ARG A 36 -2.41 -8.66 10.59
C ARG A 36 -2.52 -7.89 9.26
N ARG A 37 -3.40 -8.36 8.37
CA ARG A 37 -3.78 -7.90 7.03
C ARG A 37 -5.26 -7.51 6.96
N CYS A 38 -5.96 -7.43 8.09
CA CYS A 38 -7.31 -6.89 8.15
C CYS A 38 -7.32 -5.39 7.83
N PRO A 39 -8.31 -4.88 7.08
CA PRO A 39 -8.49 -3.45 6.88
C PRO A 39 -8.62 -2.74 8.23
N ASP A 40 -7.92 -1.62 8.39
CA ASP A 40 -8.07 -0.72 9.52
C ASP A 40 -8.94 0.49 9.17
N CYS A 41 -9.73 0.92 10.15
CA CYS A 41 -10.50 2.15 10.06
C CYS A 41 -9.60 3.31 10.45
N GLU A 42 -9.34 4.23 9.51
CA GLU A 42 -8.50 5.41 9.75
C GLU A 42 -9.02 6.29 10.90
N GLU A 43 -10.35 6.41 11.01
CA GLU A 43 -10.98 7.24 12.03
C GLU A 43 -10.94 6.59 13.42
N CYS A 44 -11.18 5.28 13.51
CA CYS A 44 -11.18 4.55 14.78
C CYS A 44 -9.81 4.01 15.19
N ARG A 45 -8.85 3.94 14.26
CA ARG A 45 -7.57 3.24 14.40
C ARG A 45 -7.74 1.79 14.87
N SER A 46 -8.80 1.13 14.41
CA SER A 46 -9.18 -0.24 14.79
C SER A 46 -9.26 -1.15 13.58
N PHE A 47 -8.73 -2.37 13.70
CA PHE A 47 -8.84 -3.40 12.68
C PHE A 47 -10.26 -3.97 12.62
N PHE A 48 -10.72 -4.29 11.42
CA PHE A 48 -11.97 -4.99 11.20
C PHE A 48 -11.87 -5.98 10.04
N ILE A 49 -12.71 -7.02 10.05
CA ILE A 49 -12.69 -8.07 9.01
C ILE A 49 -13.60 -7.70 7.82
N GLU A 50 -14.78 -7.13 8.10
CA GLU A 50 -15.77 -6.78 7.06
C GLU A 50 -16.25 -5.33 7.16
N LYS A 51 -16.47 -4.85 8.39
CA LYS A 51 -16.94 -3.49 8.66
C LYS A 51 -16.38 -2.95 9.97
N CYS A 52 -16.11 -1.66 10.00
CA CYS A 52 -15.97 -0.91 11.24
C CYS A 52 -17.34 -0.85 11.94
N GLU A 53 -17.38 -1.04 13.26
CA GLU A 53 -18.63 -0.97 14.02
C GLU A 53 -19.24 0.45 14.02
N VAL A 54 -18.39 1.47 13.88
CA VAL A 54 -18.81 2.89 13.85
C VAL A 54 -19.08 3.37 12.42
N HIS A 55 -18.19 3.04 11.47
CA HIS A 55 -18.20 3.62 10.13
C HIS A 55 -18.71 2.66 9.03
N GLY A 56 -19.07 1.42 9.38
CA GLY A 56 -19.57 0.43 8.43
C GLY A 56 -18.46 -0.16 7.54
N PRO A 57 -18.83 -0.78 6.40
CA PRO A 57 -17.88 -1.42 5.50
C PRO A 57 -16.97 -0.38 4.80
N PRO A 58 -15.77 -0.79 4.32
CA PRO A 58 -14.91 0.07 3.52
C PRO A 58 -15.66 0.66 2.32
N HIS A 59 -15.56 1.97 2.14
CA HIS A 59 -16.02 2.61 0.91
C HIS A 59 -15.03 2.29 -0.22
N ILE A 60 -15.37 1.33 -1.07
CA ILE A 60 -14.57 0.95 -2.23
C ILE A 60 -15.05 1.74 -3.45
N ILE A 61 -14.14 2.47 -4.09
CA ILE A 61 -14.39 3.14 -5.37
C ILE A 61 -14.03 2.13 -6.48
N PRO A 62 -15.00 1.64 -7.27
CA PRO A 62 -14.74 0.61 -8.26
C PRO A 62 -14.01 1.16 -9.49
N ASP A 63 -13.15 0.32 -10.07
CA ASP A 63 -12.61 0.54 -11.41
C ASP A 63 -13.74 0.61 -12.45
N THR A 64 -13.53 1.38 -13.51
CA THR A 64 -14.38 1.29 -14.70
C THR A 64 -14.21 -0.10 -15.33
N PRO A 65 -15.28 -0.90 -15.55
CA PRO A 65 -15.14 -2.27 -16.06
C PRO A 65 -14.60 -2.31 -17.50
N VAL A 66 -13.44 -2.93 -17.70
CA VAL A 66 -12.81 -3.11 -19.02
C VAL A 66 -12.22 -4.53 -19.15
N PRO A 67 -12.57 -5.28 -20.21
CA PRO A 67 -12.01 -6.61 -20.45
C PRO A 67 -10.48 -6.61 -20.52
N VAL A 68 -9.85 -7.66 -19.99
CA VAL A 68 -8.40 -7.88 -20.12
C VAL A 68 -8.04 -8.09 -21.59
N GLY A 69 -6.88 -7.57 -22.01
CA GLY A 69 -6.36 -7.68 -23.38
C GLY A 69 -6.73 -6.52 -24.30
N VAL A 70 -7.66 -5.66 -23.90
CA VAL A 70 -8.03 -4.45 -24.66
C VAL A 70 -6.85 -3.46 -24.68
N THR A 71 -6.58 -2.85 -25.85
CA THR A 71 -5.58 -1.78 -26.00
C THR A 71 -5.88 -0.64 -25.03
N ASP A 72 -4.86 -0.11 -24.35
CA ASP A 72 -5.01 1.00 -23.39
C ASP A 72 -5.98 0.71 -22.22
N ARG A 73 -6.17 -0.58 -21.89
CA ARG A 73 -7.02 -1.01 -20.77
C ARG A 73 -6.70 -0.27 -19.49
N ALA A 74 -5.43 -0.13 -19.13
CA ALA A 74 -5.04 0.51 -17.89
C ALA A 74 -5.64 1.91 -17.73
N ARG A 75 -5.68 2.75 -18.78
CA ARG A 75 -6.35 4.05 -18.72
C ARG A 75 -7.86 3.94 -18.67
N GLN A 76 -8.42 3.03 -19.46
CA GLN A 76 -9.88 2.87 -19.54
C GLN A 76 -10.50 2.35 -18.23
N THR A 77 -9.72 1.68 -17.38
CA THR A 77 -10.18 1.25 -16.04
C THR A 77 -10.28 2.38 -15.01
N LEU A 78 -9.86 3.61 -15.35
CA LEU A 78 -9.85 4.74 -14.43
C LEU A 78 -11.26 5.05 -13.89
N PRO A 79 -11.46 5.13 -12.55
CA PRO A 79 -12.73 5.51 -11.95
C PRO A 79 -13.21 6.89 -12.38
N SER A 80 -14.53 7.07 -12.40
CA SER A 80 -15.15 8.37 -12.68
C SER A 80 -14.68 9.42 -11.66
N GLY A 81 -14.40 10.63 -12.14
CA GLY A 81 -13.89 11.72 -11.33
C GLY A 81 -12.37 11.74 -11.17
N LEU A 82 -11.63 10.76 -11.70
CA LEU A 82 -10.18 10.80 -11.79
C LEU A 82 -9.72 11.11 -13.22
N GLU A 83 -8.52 11.66 -13.36
CA GLU A 83 -7.90 11.96 -14.66
C GLU A 83 -6.41 11.58 -14.66
N ILE A 84 -5.94 10.98 -15.74
CA ILE A 84 -4.50 10.71 -15.96
C ILE A 84 -3.93 11.85 -16.80
N GLN A 85 -2.99 12.60 -16.23
CA GLN A 85 -2.32 13.72 -16.88
C GLN A 85 -0.82 13.71 -16.53
N LYS A 86 -0.04 14.66 -17.06
CA LYS A 86 1.37 14.82 -16.68
C LYS A 86 1.47 15.09 -15.17
N SER A 87 2.33 14.34 -14.48
CA SER A 87 2.55 14.49 -13.04
C SER A 87 3.11 15.87 -12.70
N SER A 88 2.81 16.34 -11.49
CA SER A 88 3.42 17.53 -10.90
C SER A 88 4.86 17.26 -10.41
N ILE A 89 5.22 15.99 -10.23
CA ILE A 89 6.57 15.57 -9.86
C ILE A 89 7.46 15.60 -11.11
N HIS A 90 8.62 16.26 -11.00
CA HIS A 90 9.60 16.35 -12.08
C HIS A 90 10.04 14.96 -12.54
N ASP A 91 10.09 14.73 -13.86
CA ASP A 91 10.42 13.45 -14.51
C ASP A 91 9.57 12.23 -14.12
N ALA A 92 8.48 12.40 -13.35
CA ALA A 92 7.59 11.31 -12.96
C ALA A 92 6.71 10.75 -14.10
N GLY A 93 6.74 11.39 -15.27
CA GLY A 93 5.88 11.06 -16.40
C GLY A 93 4.41 11.41 -16.13
N LEU A 94 3.54 10.40 -16.12
CA LEU A 94 2.12 10.56 -15.86
C LEU A 94 1.78 10.35 -14.37
N GLY A 95 0.71 11.01 -13.93
CA GLY A 95 0.13 10.92 -12.60
C GLY A 95 -1.40 10.85 -12.67
N VAL A 96 -2.02 10.44 -11.56
CA VAL A 96 -3.48 10.39 -11.43
C VAL A 96 -3.94 11.54 -10.57
N PHE A 97 -4.96 12.26 -11.01
CA PHE A 97 -5.46 13.44 -10.31
C PHE A 97 -6.95 13.30 -10.03
N ASN A 98 -7.39 13.79 -8.88
CA ASN A 98 -8.81 13.95 -8.62
C ASN A 98 -9.34 15.17 -9.39
N LYS A 99 -10.42 15.01 -10.15
CA LYS A 99 -11.14 16.07 -10.86
C LYS A 99 -12.63 16.11 -10.49
N GLY A 100 -13.10 15.13 -9.72
CA GLY A 100 -14.47 15.03 -9.24
C GLY A 100 -14.65 15.61 -7.84
N GLN A 101 -15.56 15.00 -7.10
CA GLN A 101 -15.78 15.34 -5.68
C GLN A 101 -14.59 14.93 -4.82
N THR A 102 -14.49 15.50 -3.62
CA THR A 102 -13.44 15.13 -2.67
C THR A 102 -13.54 13.64 -2.35
N VAL A 103 -12.44 12.91 -2.53
CA VAL A 103 -12.35 11.51 -2.11
C VAL A 103 -12.19 11.49 -0.59
N PRO A 104 -13.09 10.82 0.16
CA PRO A 104 -13.06 10.85 1.62
C PRO A 104 -11.93 10.00 2.20
N VAL A 105 -11.56 10.30 3.45
CA VAL A 105 -10.64 9.44 4.24
C VAL A 105 -11.23 8.03 4.32
N GLY A 106 -10.36 7.02 4.28
CA GLY A 106 -10.77 5.62 4.35
C GLY A 106 -11.42 5.09 3.07
N ALA A 107 -11.54 5.88 1.99
CA ALA A 107 -11.91 5.34 0.68
C ALA A 107 -10.80 4.41 0.16
N HIS A 108 -11.21 3.34 -0.50
CA HIS A 108 -10.33 2.29 -0.99
C HIS A 108 -10.38 2.19 -2.51
N PHE A 109 -9.22 1.90 -3.10
CA PHE A 109 -9.03 1.60 -4.52
C PHE A 109 -8.39 0.23 -4.70
N GLY A 110 -8.74 -0.44 -5.80
CA GLY A 110 -8.11 -1.68 -6.24
C GLY A 110 -9.03 -2.91 -6.25
N PRO A 111 -8.45 -4.11 -6.36
CA PRO A 111 -7.01 -4.40 -6.22
C PRO A 111 -6.15 -3.85 -7.37
N TYR A 112 -4.86 -3.65 -7.11
CA TYR A 112 -3.83 -3.42 -8.12
C TYR A 112 -3.80 -4.59 -9.10
N GLN A 113 -3.84 -4.33 -10.40
CA GLN A 113 -3.89 -5.36 -11.42
C GLN A 113 -2.63 -5.38 -12.27
N GLY A 114 -2.21 -6.59 -12.63
CA GLY A 114 -1.00 -6.86 -13.38
C GLY A 114 -0.80 -8.36 -13.58
N GLU A 115 0.36 -8.74 -14.08
CA GLU A 115 0.75 -10.13 -14.26
C GLU A 115 1.54 -10.63 -13.07
N LEU A 116 1.36 -11.91 -12.73
CA LEU A 116 2.24 -12.58 -11.79
C LEU A 116 3.55 -12.91 -12.51
N ILE A 117 4.65 -12.44 -11.94
CA ILE A 117 5.99 -12.60 -12.51
C ILE A 117 6.94 -13.14 -11.45
N ASP A 118 8.13 -13.57 -11.88
CA ASP A 118 9.17 -13.98 -10.96
C ASP A 118 9.85 -12.77 -10.29
N LYS A 119 10.68 -13.09 -9.28
CA LYS A 119 11.41 -12.10 -8.50
C LYS A 119 12.37 -11.25 -9.35
N GLU A 120 13.05 -11.86 -10.30
CA GLU A 120 14.07 -11.17 -11.10
C GLU A 120 13.41 -10.15 -12.03
N GLU A 121 12.32 -10.53 -12.69
CA GLU A 121 11.52 -9.62 -13.50
C GLU A 121 10.94 -8.47 -12.66
N ALA A 122 10.47 -8.78 -11.44
CA ALA A 122 9.87 -7.77 -10.55
C ALA A 122 10.90 -6.74 -10.06
N MET A 123 12.10 -7.19 -9.71
CA MET A 123 13.21 -6.30 -9.35
C MET A 123 13.60 -5.37 -10.51
N ASN A 124 13.41 -5.81 -11.76
CA ASN A 124 13.72 -5.00 -12.94
C ASN A 124 12.58 -4.07 -13.39
N SER A 125 11.43 -4.08 -12.71
CA SER A 125 10.27 -3.27 -13.07
C SER A 125 9.98 -2.14 -12.10
N GLY A 126 9.62 -0.97 -12.65
CA GLY A 126 9.09 0.17 -11.89
C GLY A 126 7.61 0.05 -11.53
N TYR A 127 6.94 -1.05 -11.91
CA TYR A 127 5.50 -1.24 -11.75
C TYR A 127 5.14 -2.40 -10.82
N SER A 128 6.13 -3.00 -10.17
CA SER A 128 5.91 -4.18 -9.35
C SER A 128 5.45 -3.85 -7.92
N TRP A 129 4.78 -4.83 -7.31
CA TRP A 129 4.50 -4.91 -5.88
C TRP A 129 4.73 -6.35 -5.39
N VAL A 130 5.10 -6.49 -4.12
CA VAL A 130 5.31 -7.78 -3.47
C VAL A 130 4.02 -8.22 -2.78
N ILE A 131 3.54 -9.42 -3.06
CA ILE A 131 2.41 -10.03 -2.37
C ILE A 131 2.98 -11.09 -1.44
N PHE A 132 2.95 -10.81 -0.14
CA PHE A 132 3.39 -11.76 0.87
C PHE A 132 2.50 -13.01 0.87
N LYS A 133 3.11 -14.19 0.80
CA LYS A 133 2.45 -15.45 1.15
C LYS A 133 3.15 -16.08 2.34
N SER A 134 2.41 -16.90 3.09
CA SER A 134 2.98 -17.64 4.22
C SER A 134 4.22 -18.46 3.80
N LYS A 135 5.19 -18.58 4.70
CA LYS A 135 6.39 -19.44 4.54
C LYS A 135 7.37 -19.02 3.43
N HIS A 136 7.59 -17.72 3.24
CA HIS A 136 8.61 -17.16 2.33
C HIS A 136 8.39 -17.45 0.83
N CYS A 137 7.14 -17.64 0.41
CA CYS A 137 6.77 -17.79 -0.99
C CYS A 137 6.15 -16.48 -1.52
N ASP A 138 6.89 -15.38 -1.47
CA ASP A 138 6.38 -14.11 -1.98
C ASP A 138 6.05 -14.22 -3.47
N GLU A 139 4.89 -13.68 -3.84
CA GLU A 139 4.48 -13.49 -5.22
C GLU A 139 4.76 -12.05 -5.63
N TYR A 140 4.93 -11.80 -6.93
CA TYR A 140 5.16 -10.46 -7.46
C TYR A 140 4.12 -10.15 -8.51
N ILE A 141 3.43 -9.03 -8.36
CA ILE A 141 2.47 -8.55 -9.34
C ILE A 141 3.05 -7.33 -10.06
N ASP A 142 3.01 -7.34 -11.39
CA ASP A 142 3.59 -6.29 -12.21
C ASP A 142 2.62 -5.71 -13.24
N ALA A 143 2.51 -4.39 -13.21
CA ALA A 143 1.60 -3.65 -14.09
C ALA A 143 2.30 -3.03 -15.32
N LYS A 144 3.47 -3.53 -15.75
CA LYS A 144 4.16 -2.99 -16.92
C LYS A 144 3.32 -3.11 -18.18
N ARG A 145 2.62 -4.23 -18.38
CA ARG A 145 1.73 -4.46 -19.54
C ARG A 145 0.38 -3.77 -19.36
N GLU A 146 0.15 -2.71 -20.13
CA GLU A 146 -1.07 -1.87 -20.06
C GLU A 146 -2.36 -2.63 -20.36
N THR A 147 -2.31 -3.65 -21.20
CA THR A 147 -3.48 -4.48 -21.56
C THR A 147 -3.91 -5.43 -20.43
N HIS A 148 -3.06 -5.63 -19.41
CA HIS A 148 -3.27 -6.57 -18.29
C HIS A 148 -3.31 -5.86 -16.93
N SER A 149 -3.08 -4.55 -16.90
CA SER A 149 -3.06 -3.74 -15.68
C SER A 149 -4.22 -2.76 -15.62
N ASN A 150 -4.36 -2.09 -14.48
CA ASN A 150 -5.33 -1.03 -14.25
C ASN A 150 -4.66 0.34 -14.03
N TRP A 151 -5.50 1.36 -13.89
CA TRP A 151 -5.10 2.75 -13.76
C TRP A 151 -4.14 3.03 -12.58
N MET A 152 -4.16 2.18 -11.54
CA MET A 152 -3.32 2.32 -10.36
C MET A 152 -1.81 2.29 -10.70
N ARG A 153 -1.43 1.77 -11.87
CA ARG A 153 -0.05 1.82 -12.38
C ARG A 153 0.48 3.24 -12.61
N TYR A 154 -0.41 4.22 -12.79
CA TYR A 154 -0.06 5.62 -13.03
C TYR A 154 0.04 6.44 -11.73
N VAL A 155 -0.31 5.89 -10.57
CA VAL A 155 -0.16 6.56 -9.27
C VAL A 155 1.33 6.63 -8.91
N ASN A 156 1.82 7.82 -8.56
CA ASN A 156 3.22 8.05 -8.22
C ASN A 156 3.50 7.83 -6.73
N CYS A 157 4.76 7.56 -6.38
CA CYS A 157 5.18 7.54 -4.99
C CYS A 157 5.14 8.96 -4.40
N ALA A 158 4.63 9.08 -3.17
CA ALA A 158 4.84 10.28 -2.37
C ALA A 158 6.33 10.42 -2.01
N ARG A 159 6.82 11.66 -1.94
CA ARG A 159 8.20 12.01 -1.55
C ARG A 159 8.31 12.39 -0.07
N ASN A 160 7.19 12.74 0.55
CA ASN A 160 7.07 13.12 1.94
C ASN A 160 5.62 12.98 2.43
N ASP A 161 5.44 13.06 3.75
CA ASP A 161 4.15 12.92 4.42
C ASP A 161 3.21 14.11 4.10
N GLU A 162 3.76 15.29 3.78
CA GLU A 162 2.97 16.46 3.44
C GLU A 162 2.22 16.29 2.12
N GLU A 163 2.70 15.47 1.18
CA GLU A 163 2.06 15.21 -0.12
C GLU A 163 1.40 13.82 -0.22
N GLN A 164 1.80 12.86 0.61
CA GLN A 164 1.19 11.52 0.67
C GLN A 164 -0.30 11.58 1.01
N ASN A 165 -1.14 11.03 0.13
CA ASN A 165 -2.58 10.90 0.42
C ASN A 165 -3.12 9.48 0.26
N LEU A 166 -2.29 8.53 -0.19
CA LEU A 166 -2.61 7.11 -0.25
C LEU A 166 -1.63 6.27 0.57
N VAL A 167 -2.15 5.18 1.13
CA VAL A 167 -1.38 4.11 1.78
C VAL A 167 -1.64 2.80 1.03
N ALA A 168 -0.57 2.13 0.59
CA ALA A 168 -0.65 0.80 0.01
C ALA A 168 -0.56 -0.28 1.08
N PHE A 169 -1.45 -1.27 1.00
CA PHE A 169 -1.49 -2.40 1.91
C PHE A 169 -2.00 -3.65 1.21
N GLN A 170 -1.67 -4.82 1.76
CA GLN A 170 -2.13 -6.10 1.25
C GLN A 170 -3.42 -6.54 1.94
N TYR A 171 -4.44 -6.89 1.15
CA TYR A 171 -5.69 -7.46 1.63
C TYR A 171 -6.17 -8.59 0.73
N ARG A 172 -6.52 -9.74 1.33
CA ARG A 172 -6.99 -10.97 0.63
C ARG A 172 -6.13 -11.37 -0.58
N GLY A 173 -4.81 -11.21 -0.47
CA GLY A 173 -3.86 -11.58 -1.52
C GLY A 173 -3.74 -10.57 -2.67
N GLY A 174 -4.35 -9.38 -2.57
CA GLY A 174 -4.16 -8.27 -3.50
C GLY A 174 -3.62 -7.03 -2.81
N ILE A 175 -3.11 -6.08 -3.59
CA ILE A 175 -2.65 -4.77 -3.10
C ILE A 175 -3.75 -3.74 -3.30
N LEU A 176 -4.17 -3.07 -2.23
CA LEU A 176 -5.16 -2.00 -2.27
C LEU A 176 -4.51 -0.69 -1.85
N TYR A 177 -5.07 0.42 -2.31
CA TYR A 177 -4.70 1.76 -1.84
C TYR A 177 -5.84 2.34 -1.01
N ARG A 178 -5.55 2.82 0.20
CA ARG A 178 -6.50 3.54 1.05
C ARG A 178 -6.15 5.01 1.10
N CYS A 179 -7.18 5.85 1.09
CA CYS A 179 -7.04 7.30 1.32
C CYS A 179 -6.75 7.56 2.80
N TYR A 180 -5.51 7.96 3.08
CA TYR A 180 -5.06 8.34 4.43
C TYR A 180 -5.60 9.72 4.85
N ARG A 181 -5.93 10.57 3.87
CA ARG A 181 -6.51 11.89 4.09
C ARG A 181 -7.36 12.31 2.88
N PRO A 182 -8.22 13.34 3.02
CA PRO A 182 -9.12 13.74 1.93
C PRO A 182 -8.34 14.20 0.70
N ILE A 183 -8.75 13.75 -0.49
CA ILE A 183 -8.15 14.14 -1.77
C ILE A 183 -9.11 15.07 -2.48
N LYS A 184 -8.82 16.37 -2.47
CA LYS A 184 -9.62 17.41 -3.11
C LYS A 184 -9.42 17.43 -4.63
N ALA A 185 -10.36 18.03 -5.35
CA ALA A 185 -10.21 18.29 -6.77
C ALA A 185 -8.91 19.05 -7.07
N GLY A 186 -8.21 18.65 -8.12
CA GLY A 186 -6.90 19.15 -8.54
C GLY A 186 -5.71 18.47 -7.87
N GLN A 187 -5.88 17.69 -6.80
CA GLN A 187 -4.76 17.03 -6.13
C GLN A 187 -4.34 15.74 -6.85
N GLU A 188 -3.03 15.52 -6.94
CA GLU A 188 -2.44 14.27 -7.42
C GLU A 188 -2.57 13.18 -6.35
N LEU A 189 -2.90 11.96 -6.77
CA LEU A 189 -2.91 10.77 -5.92
C LEU A 189 -1.46 10.27 -5.79
N LEU A 190 -0.95 10.23 -4.56
CA LEU A 190 0.44 9.91 -4.23
C LEU A 190 0.48 8.88 -3.09
N VAL A 191 1.17 7.76 -3.35
CA VAL A 191 1.15 6.57 -2.49
C VAL A 191 2.47 6.37 -1.75
N TRP A 192 2.37 5.97 -0.49
CA TRP A 192 3.45 5.31 0.25
C TRP A 192 2.96 3.95 0.75
N TYR A 193 3.87 3.04 1.12
CA TYR A 193 3.46 1.79 1.74
C TYR A 193 3.03 2.00 3.20
N GLY A 194 2.16 1.14 3.73
CA GLY A 194 1.90 1.10 5.17
C GLY A 194 3.03 0.39 5.91
N ASP A 195 3.40 0.88 7.09
CA ASP A 195 4.50 0.30 7.90
C ASP A 195 4.32 -1.21 8.16
N GLU A 196 3.09 -1.63 8.44
CA GLU A 196 2.79 -3.06 8.68
C GLU A 196 2.90 -3.92 7.41
N TYR A 197 2.78 -3.33 6.21
CA TYR A 197 2.96 -4.06 4.96
C TYR A 197 4.46 -4.33 4.68
N ALA A 198 5.36 -3.39 5.00
CA ALA A 198 6.80 -3.55 4.75
C ALA A 198 7.52 -4.44 5.79
N LYS A 199 6.99 -4.51 7.01
CA LYS A 199 7.63 -5.10 8.19
C LYS A 199 8.17 -6.52 8.02
N ASP A 200 7.47 -7.35 7.24
CA ASP A 200 7.78 -8.77 7.07
C ASP A 200 8.36 -9.09 5.68
N LEU A 201 8.56 -8.09 4.80
CA LEU A 201 8.95 -8.30 3.39
C LEU A 201 10.47 -8.17 3.12
N GLY A 202 11.20 -7.50 4.01
CA GLY A 202 12.67 -7.42 3.99
C GLY A 202 13.28 -6.78 2.72
N ILE A 203 14.56 -7.09 2.47
CA ILE A 203 15.42 -6.41 1.49
C ILE A 203 14.87 -6.44 0.05
N THR A 204 14.14 -7.51 -0.32
CA THR A 204 13.58 -7.62 -1.68
C THR A 204 12.50 -6.57 -1.92
N PHE A 205 11.67 -6.32 -0.90
CA PHE A 205 10.67 -5.26 -0.97
C PHE A 205 11.32 -3.88 -1.03
N ASP A 206 12.34 -3.61 -0.21
CA ASP A 206 13.06 -2.33 -0.25
C ASP A 206 13.62 -2.05 -1.64
N TYR A 207 14.21 -3.06 -2.29
CA TYR A 207 14.71 -2.92 -3.65
C TYR A 207 13.61 -2.62 -4.66
N ILE A 208 12.50 -3.38 -4.63
CA ILE A 208 11.36 -3.18 -5.54
C ILE A 208 10.71 -1.82 -5.30
N TRP A 209 10.54 -1.41 -4.05
CA TRP A 209 9.99 -0.12 -3.68
C TRP A 209 10.86 1.03 -4.17
N ASN A 210 12.17 0.97 -3.88
CA ASN A 210 13.13 1.96 -4.36
C ASN A 210 13.12 2.02 -5.89
N LYS A 211 13.07 0.87 -6.58
CA LYS A 211 12.94 0.83 -8.04
C LYS A 211 11.64 1.48 -8.51
N LYS A 212 10.50 1.21 -7.88
CA LYS A 212 9.20 1.80 -8.21
C LYS A 212 9.24 3.33 -8.13
N CYS A 213 9.85 3.86 -7.08
CA CYS A 213 9.94 5.30 -6.86
C CYS A 213 11.07 5.96 -7.66
N SER A 214 12.15 5.23 -7.99
CA SER A 214 13.29 5.72 -8.79
C SER A 214 13.12 5.53 -10.30
N ALA A 215 12.26 4.62 -10.77
CA ALA A 215 11.96 4.38 -12.19
C ALA A 215 11.41 5.62 -12.91
N LYS A 216 11.22 6.72 -12.17
CA LYS A 216 10.79 8.01 -12.66
C LYS A 216 11.62 9.18 -12.10
N GLY A 217 12.90 8.93 -11.78
CA GLY A 217 13.88 9.97 -11.44
C GLY A 217 14.00 10.25 -9.93
N TYR A 218 14.57 9.31 -9.17
CA TYR A 218 15.21 9.62 -7.89
C TYR A 218 16.50 8.82 -7.76
N PHE A 219 17.63 9.50 -7.97
CA PHE A 219 18.91 9.05 -7.43
C PHE A 219 18.91 9.45 -5.95
N GLN A 220 18.78 8.49 -5.04
CA GLN A 220 19.23 8.71 -3.68
C GLN A 220 20.46 7.84 -3.46
N THR A 221 21.61 8.48 -3.62
CA THR A 221 22.89 8.00 -3.13
C THR A 221 22.74 7.80 -1.63
N LEU A 222 22.87 6.57 -1.15
CA LEU A 222 23.15 6.32 0.26
C LEU A 222 24.56 5.74 0.34
N TYR A 223 25.41 6.47 1.07
CA TYR A 223 26.68 6.02 1.61
C TYR A 223 26.44 4.97 2.70
#